data_AF-A0A934ZS20-F1
#
_entry.id   AF-A0A934ZS20-F1
#
_cell.length_a   1.000
_cell.length_b   1.000
_cell.length_c   1.000
_cell.angle_alpha   90.00
_cell.angle_beta   90.00
_cell.angle_gamma   90.00
#
_symmetry.space_group_name_H-M   'P 1'
#
loop_
_entity.id
_entity.type
_entity.pdbx_description
1 polymer ?
#
loop_
_entity_poly.entity_id
_entity_poly.type
_entity_poly.pdbx_seq_one_letter_code
_entity_poly.pdbx_strand_id
1 'polypeptide(L)'
;MTQKTALGADTAIVIAHRGASGYLPEHTLPAYFVAIHQGADYIEPDLVISKDGVLIARHENEIGDTTDVAQRPAFANRRTTKTIDGESKTGWFTEDFTLAELKTLRARERLPLLRVANTRFDGMFVLPTFDEVLELVRAADHQRATAARERGVPAPARIGVYPETKHPSYFASLGLTFDAALLSALRRHGFKSAADPAYIQSFEVSNLKALRRRTKLRLVQLMAPSGQPYDFTIAQDPRRYVDLLSPTGLKEIADYANAIGPYKEMIVARQADGSRGASTGLAERARAAGLGVHVWTLRAENEFLPRDLWRGSEPGMSGDMESEICALLQAGVTGLFADHPDQAVAARAACLANKP
;
A
#
# COMPACT_ATOMS: atom_id res chain seq x y z
N MET A 1 -12.41 27.03 -10.08
CA MET A 1 -12.33 25.90 -11.03
C MET A 1 -10.92 25.37 -11.01
N THR A 2 -10.64 24.39 -10.16
CA THR A 2 -9.35 23.68 -10.14
C THR A 2 -9.31 22.75 -11.35
N GLN A 3 -8.34 22.94 -12.24
CA GLN A 3 -8.06 22.00 -13.33
C GLN A 3 -7.83 20.63 -12.71
N LYS A 4 -8.78 19.71 -12.89
CA LYS A 4 -8.54 18.27 -12.76
C LYS A 4 -7.57 17.94 -13.91
N THR A 5 -6.29 17.77 -13.60
CA THR A 5 -5.35 17.17 -14.53
C THR A 5 -5.91 15.81 -14.90
N ALA A 6 -6.32 15.65 -16.17
CA ALA A 6 -6.77 14.38 -16.69
C ALA A 6 -5.58 13.41 -16.59
N LEU A 7 -5.65 12.47 -15.64
CA LEU A 7 -4.66 11.39 -15.51
C LEU A 7 -4.84 10.45 -16.70
N GLY A 8 -4.19 10.75 -17.83
CA GLY A 8 -4.12 9.85 -18.98
C GLY A 8 -3.45 8.53 -18.57
N ALA A 9 -3.76 7.44 -19.28
CA ALA A 9 -3.08 6.16 -19.06
C ALA A 9 -1.53 6.29 -19.18
N ASP A 10 -1.03 7.32 -19.85
CA ASP A 10 0.41 7.67 -19.99
C ASP A 10 1.07 8.20 -18.71
N THR A 11 0.36 8.20 -17.58
CA THR A 11 0.82 8.78 -16.31
C THR A 11 0.68 7.83 -15.12
N ALA A 12 0.49 6.52 -15.36
CA ALA A 12 0.31 5.56 -14.29
C ALA A 12 1.48 5.56 -13.30
N ILE A 13 1.20 5.68 -12.01
CA ILE A 13 2.24 5.71 -10.97
C ILE A 13 2.60 4.29 -10.52
N VAL A 14 3.87 4.03 -10.24
CA VAL A 14 4.33 2.81 -9.58
C VAL A 14 4.47 3.08 -8.10
N ILE A 15 3.79 2.29 -7.29
CA ILE A 15 3.74 2.40 -5.84
C ILE A 15 4.40 1.13 -5.28
N ALA A 16 5.52 1.30 -4.60
CA ALA A 16 6.25 0.17 -4.01
C ALA A 16 5.51 -0.32 -2.76
N HIS A 17 4.74 -1.39 -2.94
CA HIS A 17 3.89 -1.96 -1.90
C HIS A 17 4.76 -2.56 -0.80
N ARG A 18 4.75 -1.90 0.36
CA ARG A 18 5.61 -2.19 1.51
C ARG A 18 7.11 -2.08 1.22
N GLY A 19 7.47 -1.30 0.21
CA GLY A 19 8.82 -1.21 -0.36
C GLY A 19 9.06 -2.25 -1.45
N ALA A 20 10.33 -2.63 -1.66
CA ALA A 20 10.73 -3.66 -2.60
C ALA A 20 10.52 -5.07 -2.00
N SER A 21 9.29 -5.35 -1.56
CA SER A 21 8.93 -6.48 -0.69
C SER A 21 9.06 -7.86 -1.38
N GLY A 22 9.14 -7.89 -2.70
CA GLY A 22 9.51 -9.06 -3.49
C GLY A 22 10.94 -9.53 -3.23
N TYR A 23 11.83 -8.63 -2.79
CA TYR A 23 13.27 -8.89 -2.65
C TYR A 23 13.79 -8.79 -1.20
N LEU A 24 13.04 -8.13 -0.31
CA LEU A 24 13.44 -7.86 1.08
C LEU A 24 12.22 -7.97 2.01
N PRO A 25 12.42 -8.27 3.31
CA PRO A 25 11.34 -8.23 4.28
C PRO A 25 10.59 -6.90 4.24
N GLU A 26 9.27 -6.99 4.15
CA GLU A 26 8.36 -5.86 3.98
C GLU A 26 8.46 -4.83 5.12
N HIS A 27 8.17 -3.57 4.80
CA HIS A 27 8.22 -2.44 5.74
C HIS A 27 9.53 -2.31 6.51
N THR A 28 10.66 -2.44 5.80
CA THR A 28 11.98 -2.15 6.34
C THR A 28 12.60 -0.96 5.60
N LEU A 29 13.44 -0.16 6.27
CA LEU A 29 14.13 0.95 5.59
C LEU A 29 14.93 0.49 4.36
N PRO A 30 15.61 -0.68 4.36
CA PRO A 30 16.23 -1.22 3.15
C PRO A 30 15.25 -1.54 2.03
N ALA A 31 14.07 -2.13 2.31
CA ALA A 31 13.06 -2.38 1.29
C ALA A 31 12.58 -1.09 0.64
N TYR A 32 12.36 -0.03 1.42
CA TYR A 32 12.02 1.30 0.89
C TYR A 32 13.16 1.94 0.10
N PHE A 33 14.39 1.85 0.60
CA PHE A 33 15.56 2.37 -0.08
C PHE A 33 15.74 1.73 -1.46
N VAL A 34 15.64 0.40 -1.55
CA VAL A 34 15.73 -0.33 -2.82
C VAL A 34 14.61 0.09 -3.77
N ALA A 35 13.37 0.17 -3.29
CA ALA A 35 12.25 0.62 -4.12
C ALA A 35 12.45 2.00 -4.74
N ILE A 36 12.97 2.95 -3.97
CA ILE A 36 13.30 4.30 -4.46
C ILE A 36 14.34 4.24 -5.59
N HIS A 37 15.38 3.41 -5.42
CA HIS A 37 16.45 3.26 -6.41
C HIS A 37 16.03 2.44 -7.64
N GLN A 38 15.00 1.62 -7.51
CA GLN A 38 14.33 0.91 -8.62
C GLN A 38 13.37 1.80 -9.41
N GLY A 39 13.19 3.06 -9.00
CA GLY A 39 12.40 4.05 -9.74
C GLY A 39 10.92 4.09 -9.39
N ALA A 40 10.52 3.55 -8.23
CA ALA A 40 9.16 3.72 -7.73
C ALA A 40 8.80 5.21 -7.57
N ASP A 41 7.60 5.61 -7.98
CA ASP A 41 7.13 6.98 -7.81
C ASP A 41 6.70 7.26 -6.36
N TYR A 42 6.18 6.23 -5.68
CA TYR A 42 5.75 6.28 -4.29
C TYR A 42 6.28 5.07 -3.52
N ILE A 43 6.57 5.26 -2.23
CA ILE A 43 6.70 4.16 -1.28
C ILE A 43 5.47 4.07 -0.38
N GLU A 44 5.05 2.86 -0.03
CA GLU A 44 3.87 2.63 0.79
C GLU A 44 4.20 2.03 2.17
N PRO A 45 3.93 2.77 3.25
CA PRO A 45 3.88 2.22 4.60
C PRO A 45 2.44 1.94 5.06
N ASP A 46 2.18 0.70 5.47
CA ASP A 46 1.05 0.38 6.31
C ASP A 46 1.32 0.86 7.74
N LEU A 47 0.38 1.55 8.38
CA LEU A 47 0.60 2.14 9.70
C LEU A 47 -0.27 1.46 10.75
N VAL A 48 0.39 1.04 11.82
CA VAL A 48 -0.19 0.60 13.10
C VAL A 48 0.38 1.44 14.23
N ILE A 49 -0.20 1.36 15.44
CA ILE A 49 0.17 2.23 16.56
C ILE A 49 0.78 1.40 17.70
N SER A 50 1.89 1.87 18.28
CA SER A 50 2.46 1.34 19.52
C SER A 50 1.65 1.75 20.75
N LYS A 51 1.91 1.11 21.90
CA LYS A 51 1.29 1.43 23.20
C LYS A 51 1.43 2.90 23.60
N ASP A 52 2.57 3.50 23.27
CA ASP A 52 2.92 4.89 23.55
C ASP A 52 2.57 5.85 22.39
N GLY A 53 1.72 5.41 21.45
CA GLY A 53 1.11 6.29 20.45
C GLY A 53 1.96 6.60 19.22
N VAL A 54 3.02 5.84 18.96
CA VAL A 54 3.92 6.04 17.82
C VAL A 54 3.44 5.22 16.62
N LEU A 55 3.46 5.84 15.43
CA LEU A 55 3.12 5.18 14.18
C LEU A 55 4.28 4.31 13.71
N ILE A 56 4.03 3.01 13.53
CA ILE A 56 5.00 2.00 13.10
C ILE A 56 4.59 1.51 11.71
N ALA A 57 5.55 1.39 10.80
CA ALA A 57 5.30 0.84 9.48
C ALA A 57 5.23 -0.70 9.55
N ARG A 58 4.03 -1.27 9.52
CA ARG A 58 3.72 -2.71 9.52
C ARG A 58 2.33 -2.97 8.96
N HIS A 59 2.20 -4.07 8.21
CA HIS A 59 0.93 -4.44 7.58
C HIS A 59 -0.16 -4.84 8.57
N GLU A 60 0.16 -5.59 9.62
CA GLU A 60 -0.80 -5.98 10.66
C GLU A 60 -0.28 -5.51 12.02
N ASN A 61 -1.19 -5.27 12.95
CA ASN A 61 -0.81 -5.01 14.34
C ASN A 61 -0.42 -6.31 15.06
N GLU A 62 -0.93 -7.47 14.64
CA GLU A 62 -0.37 -8.78 15.01
C GLU A 62 0.98 -8.97 14.30
N ILE A 63 2.05 -9.18 15.08
CA ILE A 63 3.43 -9.18 14.62
C ILE A 63 4.17 -10.53 14.79
N GLY A 64 3.45 -11.61 15.11
CA GLY A 64 4.01 -12.93 15.41
C GLY A 64 4.73 -13.55 14.23
N ASP A 65 4.13 -13.48 13.04
CA ASP A 65 4.66 -14.16 11.85
C ASP A 65 5.69 -13.33 11.07
N THR A 66 5.70 -12.02 11.30
CA THR A 66 6.48 -11.07 10.50
C THR A 66 7.62 -10.43 11.32
N THR A 67 7.80 -10.83 12.57
CA THR A 67 8.93 -10.46 13.43
C THR A 67 9.47 -11.67 14.18
N ASP A 68 10.56 -11.48 14.93
CA ASP A 68 11.12 -12.48 15.83
C ASP A 68 10.48 -12.48 17.24
N VAL A 69 9.35 -11.78 17.46
CA VAL A 69 8.73 -11.64 18.80
C VAL A 69 8.43 -12.97 19.49
N ALA A 70 7.98 -13.98 18.73
CA ALA A 70 7.69 -15.31 19.25
C ALA A 70 8.94 -16.03 19.79
N GLN A 71 10.14 -15.62 19.35
CA GLN A 71 11.43 -16.15 19.78
C GLN A 71 12.04 -15.36 20.94
N ARG A 72 11.38 -14.30 21.44
CA ARG A 72 11.87 -13.46 22.54
C ARG A 72 11.26 -13.92 23.88
N PRO A 73 12.03 -14.58 24.78
CA PRO A 73 11.49 -15.06 26.06
C PRO A 73 10.90 -13.93 26.92
N ALA A 74 11.49 -12.73 26.86
CA ALA A 74 11.02 -11.55 27.57
C ALA A 74 9.59 -11.10 27.19
N PHE A 75 9.09 -11.55 26.04
CA PHE A 75 7.76 -11.20 25.53
C PHE A 75 6.81 -12.40 25.46
N ALA A 76 7.20 -13.57 25.96
CA ALA A 76 6.36 -14.78 25.91
C ALA A 76 4.99 -14.57 26.59
N ASN A 77 4.96 -13.82 27.70
CA ASN A 77 3.73 -13.49 28.44
C ASN A 77 2.86 -12.40 27.78
N ARG A 78 3.31 -11.80 26.67
CA ARG A 78 2.55 -10.78 25.92
C ARG A 78 1.68 -11.41 24.83
N ARG A 79 1.78 -12.73 24.61
CA ARG A 79 0.92 -13.44 23.67
C ARG A 79 -0.51 -13.45 24.21
N THR A 80 -1.48 -12.98 23.43
CA THR A 80 -2.87 -12.87 23.86
C THR A 80 -3.82 -13.09 22.68
N THR A 81 -5.13 -13.14 22.94
CA THR A 81 -6.19 -13.19 21.94
C THR A 81 -6.96 -11.88 21.95
N LYS A 82 -7.16 -11.28 20.77
CA LYS A 82 -7.92 -10.04 20.60
C LYS A 82 -8.91 -10.17 19.44
N THR A 83 -10.00 -9.43 19.51
CA THR A 83 -10.92 -9.27 18.39
C THR A 83 -10.56 -7.99 17.63
N ILE A 84 -10.09 -8.14 16.40
CA ILE A 84 -9.71 -7.04 15.50
C ILE A 84 -10.62 -7.15 14.30
N ASP A 85 -11.34 -6.07 14.01
CA ASP A 85 -12.28 -5.99 12.89
C ASP A 85 -13.33 -7.14 12.84
N GLY A 86 -13.73 -7.61 14.03
CA GLY A 86 -14.68 -8.73 14.19
C GLY A 86 -14.04 -10.12 14.13
N GLU A 87 -12.74 -10.22 13.85
CA GLU A 87 -12.01 -11.48 13.78
C GLU A 87 -11.17 -11.72 15.03
N SER A 88 -11.22 -12.95 15.56
CA SER A 88 -10.38 -13.35 16.69
C SER A 88 -8.97 -13.70 16.21
N LYS A 89 -7.97 -12.95 16.66
CA LYS A 89 -6.55 -13.17 16.37
C LYS A 89 -5.80 -13.50 17.66
N THR A 90 -4.89 -14.47 17.61
CA THR A 90 -4.04 -14.84 18.76
C THR A 90 -2.58 -14.67 18.41
N GLY A 91 -1.87 -13.83 19.16
CA GLY A 91 -0.51 -13.45 18.82
C GLY A 91 0.02 -12.33 19.70
N TRP A 92 0.91 -11.50 19.14
CA TRP A 92 1.49 -10.34 19.82
C TRP A 92 1.12 -9.08 19.06
N PHE A 93 0.64 -8.05 19.75
CA PHE A 93 0.04 -6.90 19.08
C PHE A 93 0.80 -5.61 19.35
N THR A 94 1.03 -4.77 18.34
CA THR A 94 1.86 -3.56 18.45
C THR A 94 1.41 -2.61 19.57
N GLU A 95 0.10 -2.48 19.79
CA GLU A 95 -0.46 -1.64 20.85
C GLU A 95 -0.19 -2.15 22.27
N ASP A 96 0.32 -3.38 22.42
CA ASP A 96 0.76 -3.91 23.71
C ASP A 96 2.22 -3.56 24.01
N PHE A 97 2.99 -3.02 23.06
CA PHE A 97 4.41 -2.71 23.20
C PHE A 97 4.71 -1.23 23.06
N THR A 98 5.62 -0.72 23.87
CA THR A 98 6.22 0.61 23.65
C THR A 98 7.07 0.63 22.39
N LEU A 99 7.32 1.81 21.81
CA LEU A 99 8.26 1.94 20.70
C LEU A 99 9.63 1.35 21.05
N ALA A 100 10.12 1.60 22.27
CA ALA A 100 11.42 1.11 22.72
C ALA A 100 11.49 -0.43 22.68
N GLU A 101 10.44 -1.13 23.13
CA GLU A 101 10.35 -2.58 23.02
C GLU A 101 10.28 -3.04 21.56
N LEU A 102 9.44 -2.40 20.72
CA LEU A 102 9.30 -2.75 19.30
C LEU A 102 10.63 -2.59 18.53
N LYS A 103 11.46 -1.61 18.89
CA LYS A 103 12.78 -1.39 18.29
C LYS A 103 13.81 -2.48 18.63
N THR A 104 13.53 -3.32 19.63
CA THR A 104 14.37 -4.49 19.93
C THR A 104 14.08 -5.67 19.01
N LEU A 105 12.89 -5.72 18.41
CA LEU A 105 12.46 -6.78 17.51
C LEU A 105 13.14 -6.67 16.15
N ARG A 106 13.10 -7.77 15.41
CA ARG A 106 13.64 -7.85 14.05
C ARG A 106 12.60 -8.36 13.08
N ALA A 107 12.53 -7.73 11.91
CA ALA A 107 11.63 -8.10 10.84
C ALA A 107 12.01 -9.45 10.22
N ARG A 108 11.00 -10.14 9.70
CA ARG A 108 11.10 -11.43 8.99
C ARG A 108 10.27 -11.40 7.72
N GLU A 109 10.65 -12.21 6.73
CA GLU A 109 9.89 -12.40 5.50
C GLU A 109 8.51 -13.00 5.81
N ARG A 110 7.44 -12.40 5.27
CA ARG A 110 6.06 -12.83 5.52
C ARG A 110 5.63 -14.03 4.67
N LEU A 111 6.27 -14.24 3.51
CA LEU A 111 5.99 -15.34 2.58
C LEU A 111 7.18 -16.31 2.49
N PRO A 112 7.66 -16.90 3.59
CA PRO A 112 8.94 -17.62 3.61
C PRO A 112 8.97 -18.86 2.70
N LEU A 113 7.81 -19.45 2.41
CA LEU A 113 7.70 -20.60 1.49
C LEU A 113 7.77 -20.20 0.02
N LEU A 114 7.35 -18.98 -0.32
CA LEU A 114 7.33 -18.49 -1.70
C LEU A 114 8.59 -17.67 -2.01
N ARG A 115 9.05 -16.88 -1.04
CA ARG A 115 10.21 -15.99 -1.11
C ARG A 115 11.35 -16.53 -0.27
N VAL A 116 11.72 -17.79 -0.49
CA VAL A 116 12.79 -18.47 0.27
C VAL A 116 14.09 -17.64 0.27
N ALA A 117 14.41 -17.03 -0.87
CA ALA A 117 15.55 -16.13 -1.02
C ALA A 117 15.54 -14.96 -0.01
N ASN A 118 14.38 -14.43 0.37
CA ASN A 118 14.27 -13.26 1.25
C ASN A 118 14.49 -13.64 2.72
N THR A 119 14.28 -14.90 3.10
CA THR A 119 14.50 -15.39 4.47
C THR A 119 15.96 -15.23 4.93
N ARG A 120 16.91 -15.07 3.98
CA ARG A 120 18.30 -14.71 4.29
C ARG A 120 18.45 -13.40 5.07
N PHE A 121 17.43 -12.54 5.02
CA PHE A 121 17.39 -11.24 5.69
C PHE A 121 16.59 -11.25 7.00
N ASP A 122 16.01 -12.40 7.39
CA ASP A 122 15.34 -12.54 8.68
C ASP A 122 16.29 -12.14 9.81
N GLY A 123 15.81 -11.33 10.75
CA GLY A 123 16.62 -10.93 11.90
C GLY A 123 17.53 -9.73 11.66
N MET A 124 17.68 -9.23 10.42
CA MET A 124 18.64 -8.17 10.10
C MET A 124 18.13 -6.75 10.37
N PHE A 125 16.84 -6.51 10.17
CA PHE A 125 16.28 -5.16 10.13
C PHE A 125 15.32 -4.88 11.28
N VAL A 126 15.34 -3.63 11.76
CA VAL A 126 14.42 -3.15 12.80
C VAL A 126 13.09 -2.72 12.19
N LEU A 127 12.05 -2.63 13.01
CA LEU A 127 10.77 -2.05 12.59
C LEU A 127 10.92 -0.51 12.51
N PRO A 128 10.64 0.12 11.36
CA PRO A 128 10.69 1.58 11.26
C PRO A 128 9.41 2.23 11.76
N THR A 129 9.57 3.39 12.37
CA THR A 129 8.51 4.36 12.60
C THR A 129 8.16 5.05 11.29
N PHE A 130 6.98 5.65 11.24
CA PHE A 130 6.60 6.45 10.07
C PHE A 130 7.50 7.66 9.87
N ASP A 131 7.95 8.34 10.94
CA ASP A 131 8.89 9.46 10.82
C ASP A 131 10.23 9.02 10.19
N GLU A 132 10.79 7.86 10.55
CA GLU A 132 12.03 7.36 9.92
C GLU A 132 11.82 7.02 8.43
N VAL A 133 10.65 6.53 8.03
CA VAL A 133 10.31 6.32 6.62
C VAL A 133 10.26 7.65 5.86
N LEU A 134 9.66 8.69 6.46
CA LEU A 134 9.61 10.04 5.87
C LEU A 134 11.01 10.69 5.81
N GLU A 135 11.86 10.45 6.81
CA GLU A 135 13.26 10.90 6.82
C GLU A 135 14.07 10.27 5.70
N LEU A 136 13.91 8.96 5.46
CA LEU A 136 14.53 8.25 4.35
C LEU A 136 14.14 8.87 3.00
N VAL A 137 12.85 9.15 2.79
CA VAL A 137 12.35 9.79 1.56
C VAL A 137 12.96 11.17 1.36
N ARG A 138 12.98 11.99 2.42
CA ARG A 138 13.60 13.33 2.38
C ARG A 138 15.09 13.26 2.05
N ALA A 139 15.81 12.33 2.66
CA ALA A 139 17.24 12.13 2.41
C ALA A 139 17.50 11.68 0.97
N ALA A 140 16.71 10.74 0.44
CA ALA A 140 16.80 10.28 -0.94
C ALA A 140 16.50 11.41 -1.94
N ASP A 141 15.45 12.21 -1.71
CA ASP A 141 15.15 13.38 -2.55
C ASP A 141 16.29 14.39 -2.57
N HIS A 142 16.87 14.70 -1.40
CA HIS A 142 18.02 15.59 -1.31
C HIS A 142 19.24 15.07 -2.08
N GLN A 143 19.54 13.77 -1.95
CA GLN A 143 20.64 13.13 -2.66
C GLN A 143 20.42 13.16 -4.19
N ARG A 144 19.22 12.80 -4.66
CA ARG A 144 18.89 12.81 -6.09
C ARG A 144 18.93 14.22 -6.69
N ALA A 145 18.43 15.23 -5.97
CA ALA A 145 18.50 16.62 -6.41
C ALA A 145 19.95 17.13 -6.47
N THR A 146 20.79 16.74 -5.51
CA THR A 146 22.22 17.08 -5.51
C THR A 146 22.95 16.45 -6.69
N ALA A 147 22.74 15.15 -6.94
CA ALA A 147 23.33 14.45 -8.08
C ALA A 147 22.88 15.02 -9.43
N ALA A 148 21.62 15.46 -9.55
CA ALA A 148 21.12 16.12 -10.75
C ALA A 148 21.82 17.46 -10.99
N ARG A 149 21.99 18.28 -9.93
CA ARG A 149 22.72 19.55 -9.99
C ARG A 149 24.17 19.36 -10.44
N GLU A 150 24.87 18.37 -9.90
CA GLU A 150 26.26 18.05 -10.26
C GLU A 150 26.41 17.63 -11.73
N ARG A 151 25.37 17.00 -12.30
CA ARG A 151 25.33 16.62 -13.72
C ARG A 151 24.79 17.72 -14.65
N GLY A 152 24.37 18.86 -14.12
CA GLY A 152 23.75 19.94 -14.90
C GLY A 152 22.39 19.58 -15.50
N VAL A 153 21.65 18.63 -14.91
CA VAL A 153 20.32 18.22 -15.37
C VAL A 153 19.23 18.63 -14.37
N PRO A 154 17.96 18.78 -14.81
CA PRO A 154 16.86 19.08 -13.90
C PRO A 154 16.73 18.05 -12.77
N ALA A 155 16.37 18.51 -11.57
CA ALA A 155 16.09 17.61 -10.45
C ALA A 155 14.92 16.67 -10.80
N PRO A 156 15.00 15.38 -10.46
CA PRO A 156 13.90 14.45 -10.68
C PRO A 156 12.69 14.83 -9.81
N ALA A 157 11.50 14.37 -10.22
CA ALA A 157 10.29 14.52 -9.42
C ALA A 157 10.47 13.88 -8.04
N ARG A 158 10.02 14.56 -6.99
CA ARG A 158 10.08 14.10 -5.59
C ARG A 158 9.45 12.72 -5.43
N ILE A 159 10.08 11.86 -4.63
CA ILE A 159 9.50 10.57 -4.24
C ILE A 159 8.27 10.82 -3.38
N GLY A 160 7.18 10.11 -3.69
CA GLY A 160 5.96 10.19 -2.93
C GLY A 160 5.85 9.19 -1.79
N VAL A 161 4.90 9.45 -0.89
CA VAL A 161 4.56 8.57 0.24
C VAL A 161 3.08 8.21 0.20
N TYR A 162 2.77 6.98 0.54
CA TYR A 162 1.43 6.42 0.41
C TYR A 162 0.99 5.68 1.68
N PRO A 163 0.89 6.34 2.85
CA PRO A 163 0.51 5.67 4.09
C PRO A 163 -0.91 5.08 4.08
N GLU A 164 -1.05 3.84 4.56
CA GLU A 164 -2.33 3.22 4.92
C GLU A 164 -2.58 3.32 6.44
N THR A 165 -3.81 3.64 6.86
CA THR A 165 -4.22 3.47 8.27
C THR A 165 -4.81 2.07 8.47
N LYS A 166 -4.15 1.21 9.25
CA LYS A 166 -4.66 -0.14 9.56
C LYS A 166 -5.59 -0.13 10.76
N HIS A 167 -6.74 -0.77 10.63
CA HIS A 167 -7.75 -0.95 11.69
C HIS A 167 -8.09 0.35 12.48
N PRO A 168 -8.37 1.50 11.82
CA PRO A 168 -8.57 2.76 12.54
C PRO A 168 -9.70 2.71 13.57
N SER A 169 -10.80 1.97 13.32
CA SER A 169 -11.86 1.79 14.33
C SER A 169 -11.38 0.98 15.54
N TYR A 170 -10.60 -0.09 15.31
CA TYR A 170 -10.02 -0.88 16.39
C TYR A 170 -9.11 -0.04 17.28
N PHE A 171 -8.13 0.67 16.70
CA PHE A 171 -7.22 1.52 17.48
C PHE A 171 -7.98 2.64 18.21
N ALA A 172 -9.00 3.24 17.57
CA ALA A 172 -9.82 4.27 18.20
C ALA A 172 -10.55 3.76 19.46
N SER A 173 -10.98 2.49 19.47
CA SER A 173 -11.59 1.86 20.66
C SER A 173 -10.63 1.76 21.86
N LEU A 174 -9.32 1.81 21.61
CA LEU A 174 -8.25 1.82 22.62
C LEU A 174 -7.78 3.23 22.99
N GLY A 175 -8.41 4.28 22.44
CA GLY A 175 -7.99 5.67 22.61
C GLY A 175 -6.76 6.06 21.76
N LEU A 176 -6.34 5.22 20.82
CA LEU A 176 -5.24 5.48 19.89
C LEU A 176 -5.81 5.90 18.52
N THR A 177 -5.44 7.07 18.00
CA THR A 177 -5.99 7.55 16.72
C THR A 177 -4.89 7.95 15.75
N PHE A 178 -5.09 7.63 14.46
CA PHE A 178 -4.12 7.93 13.41
C PHE A 178 -4.06 9.42 13.08
N ASP A 179 -5.21 10.07 12.91
CA ASP A 179 -5.32 11.35 12.22
C ASP A 179 -4.35 12.43 12.69
N ALA A 180 -4.21 12.62 14.01
CA ALA A 180 -3.37 13.69 14.56
C ALA A 180 -1.89 13.39 14.35
N ALA A 181 -1.46 12.17 14.68
CA ALA A 181 -0.07 11.75 14.53
C ALA A 181 0.35 11.70 13.05
N LEU A 182 -0.51 11.12 12.19
CA LEU A 182 -0.28 10.97 10.76
C LEU A 182 -0.15 12.33 10.06
N LEU A 183 -1.13 13.23 10.25
CA LEU A 183 -1.10 14.54 9.61
C LEU A 183 0.03 15.42 10.16
N SER A 184 0.37 15.28 11.45
CA SER A 184 1.50 15.99 12.05
C SER A 184 2.83 15.53 11.45
N ALA A 185 3.05 14.22 11.31
CA ALA A 185 4.24 13.65 10.67
C ALA A 185 4.38 14.11 9.22
N LEU A 186 3.33 13.93 8.40
CA LEU A 186 3.31 14.38 7.01
C LEU A 186 3.64 15.88 6.88
N ARG A 187 3.05 16.73 7.72
CA ARG A 187 3.29 18.18 7.71
C ARG A 187 4.72 18.54 8.10
N ARG A 188 5.31 17.87 9.10
CA ARG A 188 6.72 18.07 9.51
C ARG A 188 7.69 17.78 8.36
N HIS A 189 7.37 16.77 7.55
CA HIS A 189 8.18 16.35 6.40
C HIS A 189 7.75 17.01 5.08
N GLY A 190 6.94 18.07 5.15
CA GLY A 190 6.65 18.94 4.01
C GLY A 190 5.49 18.51 3.11
N PHE A 191 4.69 17.50 3.49
CA PHE A 191 3.49 17.10 2.77
C PHE A 191 2.26 17.80 3.37
N LYS A 192 1.72 18.82 2.69
CA LYS A 192 0.71 19.73 3.26
C LYS A 192 -0.52 19.93 2.35
N SER A 193 -0.40 19.68 1.06
CA SER A 193 -1.38 20.08 0.06
C SER A 193 -1.60 19.01 -1.02
N ALA A 194 -2.66 19.15 -1.80
CA ALA A 194 -2.96 18.23 -2.90
C ALA A 194 -1.86 18.13 -3.97
N ALA A 195 -0.95 19.13 -4.04
CA ALA A 195 0.17 19.14 -4.97
C ALA A 195 1.39 18.36 -4.46
N ASP A 196 1.48 18.10 -3.16
CA ASP A 196 2.57 17.33 -2.58
C ASP A 196 2.40 15.84 -2.94
N PRO A 197 3.48 15.08 -3.20
CA PRO A 197 3.42 13.68 -3.58
C PRO A 197 3.06 12.79 -2.38
N ALA A 198 1.89 12.99 -1.79
CA ALA A 198 1.36 12.14 -0.74
C ALA A 198 -0.11 11.76 -1.00
N TYR A 199 -0.39 10.48 -0.80
CA TYR A 199 -1.73 9.93 -0.65
C TYR A 199 -1.89 9.38 0.76
N ILE A 200 -3.12 9.30 1.26
CA ILE A 200 -3.46 8.53 2.46
C ILE A 200 -4.56 7.55 2.07
N GLN A 201 -4.42 6.28 2.45
CA GLN A 201 -5.40 5.24 2.14
C GLN A 201 -5.96 4.56 3.37
N SER A 202 -7.16 4.03 3.23
CA SER A 202 -7.84 3.25 4.25
C SER A 202 -8.92 2.39 3.61
N PHE A 203 -9.19 1.25 4.23
CA PHE A 203 -10.39 0.46 3.95
C PHE A 203 -11.64 1.06 4.61
N GLU A 204 -11.49 1.81 5.72
CA GLU A 204 -12.62 2.38 6.46
C GLU A 204 -13.06 3.76 5.91
N VAL A 205 -14.35 3.87 5.57
CA VAL A 205 -14.92 5.03 4.87
C VAL A 205 -14.98 6.27 5.79
N SER A 206 -15.40 6.06 7.03
CA SER A 206 -15.56 7.12 8.04
C SER A 206 -14.23 7.73 8.42
N ASN A 207 -13.15 6.93 8.43
CA ASN A 207 -11.78 7.43 8.62
C ASN A 207 -11.40 8.41 7.50
N LEU A 208 -11.61 8.04 6.22
CA LEU A 208 -11.30 8.93 5.09
C LEU A 208 -12.17 10.19 5.08
N LYS A 209 -13.47 10.07 5.41
CA LYS A 209 -14.35 11.23 5.56
C LYS A 209 -13.90 12.16 6.69
N ALA A 210 -13.39 11.63 7.79
CA ALA A 210 -12.81 12.42 8.88
C ALA A 210 -11.53 13.14 8.44
N LEU A 211 -10.62 12.43 7.77
CA LEU A 211 -9.38 13.00 7.22
C LEU A 211 -9.68 14.10 6.20
N ARG A 212 -10.68 13.93 5.32
CA ARG A 212 -11.04 14.92 4.30
C ARG A 212 -11.37 16.29 4.90
N ARG A 213 -11.97 16.32 6.10
CA ARG A 213 -12.28 17.57 6.82
C ARG A 213 -11.03 18.27 7.37
N ARG A 214 -9.90 17.57 7.48
CA ARG A 214 -8.67 18.00 8.16
C ARG A 214 -7.48 18.20 7.23
N THR A 215 -7.51 17.64 6.02
CA THR A 215 -6.41 17.74 5.05
C THR A 215 -6.87 17.93 3.62
N LYS A 216 -6.01 18.58 2.82
CA LYS A 216 -6.12 18.66 1.36
C LYS A 216 -5.27 17.61 0.64
N LEU A 217 -4.51 16.81 1.37
CA LEU A 217 -3.80 15.65 0.80
C LEU A 217 -4.79 14.72 0.09
N ARG A 218 -4.26 13.96 -0.87
CA ARG A 218 -5.09 13.07 -1.67
C ARG A 218 -5.45 11.84 -0.85
N LEU A 219 -6.70 11.40 -0.92
CA LEU A 219 -7.19 10.24 -0.17
C LEU A 219 -7.60 9.12 -1.11
N VAL A 220 -7.43 7.87 -0.70
CA VAL A 220 -7.77 6.68 -1.51
C VAL A 220 -8.61 5.71 -0.69
N GLN A 221 -9.79 5.37 -1.23
CA GLN A 221 -10.65 4.34 -0.65
C GLN A 221 -10.21 2.97 -1.15
N LEU A 222 -9.70 2.12 -0.25
CA LEU A 222 -9.35 0.74 -0.56
C LEU A 222 -10.60 -0.12 -0.69
N MET A 223 -10.57 -1.09 -1.61
CA MET A 223 -11.69 -1.98 -1.89
C MET A 223 -11.21 -3.43 -1.96
N ALA A 224 -11.88 -4.30 -1.23
CA ALA A 224 -11.71 -5.75 -1.32
C ALA A 224 -12.78 -6.39 -2.22
N PRO A 225 -12.54 -7.57 -2.80
CA PRO A 225 -13.52 -8.26 -3.63
C PRO A 225 -14.75 -8.76 -2.85
N SER A 226 -14.64 -8.87 -1.53
CA SER A 226 -15.68 -9.33 -0.63
C SER A 226 -15.62 -8.60 0.71
N GLY A 227 -16.67 -8.76 1.53
CA GLY A 227 -16.78 -8.09 2.82
C GLY A 227 -17.28 -6.64 2.73
N GLN A 228 -17.12 -5.91 3.83
CA GLN A 228 -17.51 -4.52 3.97
C GLN A 228 -16.46 -3.75 4.80
N PRO A 229 -16.39 -2.40 4.67
CA PRO A 229 -15.62 -1.58 5.59
C PRO A 229 -15.99 -1.88 7.05
N TYR A 230 -15.01 -2.05 7.93
CA TYR A 230 -15.31 -2.46 9.31
C TYR A 230 -16.10 -1.39 10.08
N ASP A 231 -15.88 -0.11 9.78
CA ASP A 231 -16.66 0.99 10.35
C ASP A 231 -18.14 0.95 9.94
N PHE A 232 -18.47 0.36 8.79
CA PHE A 232 -19.87 0.11 8.41
C PHE A 232 -20.49 -0.99 9.26
N THR A 233 -19.73 -2.03 9.64
CA THR A 233 -20.19 -3.04 10.60
C THR A 233 -20.54 -2.41 11.94
N ILE A 234 -19.66 -1.54 12.47
CA ILE A 234 -19.90 -0.83 13.72
C ILE A 234 -21.13 0.08 13.61
N ALA A 235 -21.26 0.81 12.49
CA ALA A 235 -22.37 1.72 12.23
C ALA A 235 -23.68 1.01 11.82
N GLN A 236 -23.69 -0.33 11.75
CA GLN A 236 -24.81 -1.13 11.26
C GLN A 236 -25.26 -0.74 9.83
N ASP A 237 -24.34 -0.26 9.00
CA ASP A 237 -24.54 -0.01 7.58
C ASP A 237 -24.34 -1.35 6.82
N PRO A 238 -25.35 -1.83 6.07
CA PRO A 238 -25.28 -3.13 5.40
C PRO A 238 -24.47 -3.12 4.10
N ARG A 239 -23.98 -1.96 3.65
CA ARG A 239 -23.28 -1.83 2.37
C ARG A 239 -21.94 -2.55 2.40
N ARG A 240 -21.70 -3.36 1.38
CA ARG A 240 -20.45 -4.08 1.12
C ARG A 240 -19.56 -3.29 0.16
N TYR A 241 -18.31 -3.72 0.02
CA TYR A 241 -17.42 -3.11 -0.98
C TYR A 241 -18.01 -3.13 -2.39
N VAL A 242 -18.72 -4.20 -2.76
CA VAL A 242 -19.40 -4.30 -4.06
C VAL A 242 -20.48 -3.24 -4.27
N ASP A 243 -21.16 -2.81 -3.21
CA ASP A 243 -22.20 -1.77 -3.28
C ASP A 243 -21.58 -0.39 -3.50
N LEU A 244 -20.35 -0.18 -2.99
CA LEU A 244 -19.55 1.02 -3.21
C LEU A 244 -19.03 1.15 -4.66
N LEU A 245 -19.04 0.07 -5.45
CA LEU A 245 -18.62 0.07 -6.86
C LEU A 245 -19.72 0.55 -7.82
N SER A 246 -20.95 0.74 -7.32
CA SER A 246 -22.07 1.28 -8.11
C SER A 246 -21.79 2.71 -8.58
N PRO A 247 -22.46 3.23 -9.63
CA PRO A 247 -22.31 4.62 -10.04
C PRO A 247 -22.57 5.62 -8.89
N THR A 248 -23.55 5.34 -8.04
CA THR A 248 -23.85 6.14 -6.85
C THR A 248 -22.73 6.04 -5.81
N GLY A 249 -22.22 4.84 -5.54
CA GLY A 249 -21.12 4.61 -4.62
C GLY A 249 -19.83 5.31 -5.06
N LEU A 250 -19.47 5.23 -6.34
CA LEU A 250 -18.32 5.94 -6.92
C LEU A 250 -18.47 7.46 -6.83
N LYS A 251 -19.68 7.99 -7.03
CA LYS A 251 -19.95 9.42 -6.82
C LYS A 251 -19.78 9.82 -5.35
N GLU A 252 -20.29 9.03 -4.42
CA GLU A 252 -20.10 9.26 -2.98
C GLU A 252 -18.61 9.23 -2.61
N ILE A 253 -17.85 8.28 -3.15
CA ILE A 253 -16.39 8.19 -2.93
C ILE A 253 -15.70 9.45 -3.45
N ALA A 254 -16.09 9.98 -4.61
CA ALA A 254 -15.51 11.18 -5.19
C ALA A 254 -15.71 12.45 -4.33
N ASP A 255 -16.67 12.46 -3.40
CA ASP A 255 -16.86 13.58 -2.47
C ASP A 255 -15.76 13.65 -1.39
N TYR A 256 -15.11 12.52 -1.09
CA TYR A 256 -14.08 12.47 -0.04
C TYR A 256 -12.74 11.86 -0.46
N ALA A 257 -12.65 11.14 -1.57
CA ALA A 257 -11.43 10.52 -2.07
C ALA A 257 -11.07 11.01 -3.47
N ASN A 258 -9.81 10.82 -3.83
CA ASN A 258 -9.23 11.17 -5.12
C ASN A 258 -9.01 9.96 -6.01
N ALA A 259 -8.98 8.77 -5.41
CA ALA A 259 -8.87 7.50 -6.11
C ALA A 259 -9.58 6.38 -5.32
N ILE A 260 -9.84 5.28 -6.01
CA ILE A 260 -10.09 3.98 -5.38
C ILE A 260 -8.85 3.10 -5.50
N GLY A 261 -8.65 2.24 -4.52
CA GLY A 261 -7.61 1.21 -4.54
C GLY A 261 -8.22 -0.19 -4.51
N PRO A 262 -8.70 -0.74 -5.64
CA PRO A 262 -9.30 -2.06 -5.67
C PRO A 262 -8.27 -3.18 -5.83
N TYR A 263 -8.63 -4.37 -5.36
CA TYR A 263 -7.91 -5.59 -5.72
C TYR A 263 -7.89 -5.75 -7.26
N LYS A 264 -6.74 -6.12 -7.84
CA LYS A 264 -6.50 -6.12 -9.30
C LYS A 264 -7.53 -6.92 -10.11
N GLU A 265 -8.06 -8.00 -9.53
CA GLU A 265 -9.05 -8.86 -10.19
C GLU A 265 -10.45 -8.25 -10.25
N MET A 266 -10.68 -7.16 -9.51
CA MET A 266 -11.89 -6.36 -9.64
C MET A 266 -11.87 -5.51 -10.93
N ILE A 267 -10.69 -5.34 -11.56
CA ILE A 267 -10.53 -4.64 -12.85
C ILE A 267 -10.51 -5.63 -14.01
N VAL A 268 -9.66 -6.65 -13.95
CA VAL A 268 -9.59 -7.74 -14.93
C VAL A 268 -9.87 -9.04 -14.20
N ALA A 269 -11.08 -9.58 -14.37
CA ALA A 269 -11.53 -10.75 -13.63
C ALA A 269 -10.72 -12.01 -14.02
N ARG A 270 -10.65 -13.00 -13.13
CA ARG A 270 -10.20 -14.35 -13.50
C ARG A 270 -11.34 -15.16 -14.10
N GLN A 271 -11.02 -15.96 -15.10
CA GLN A 271 -11.92 -17.00 -15.60
C GLN A 271 -11.91 -18.23 -14.68
N ALA A 272 -12.84 -19.15 -14.90
CA ALA A 272 -12.95 -20.38 -14.13
C ALA A 272 -11.70 -21.28 -14.24
N ASP A 273 -10.96 -21.21 -15.35
CA ASP A 273 -9.70 -21.92 -15.56
C ASP A 273 -8.47 -21.18 -14.97
N GLY A 274 -8.70 -20.04 -14.30
CA GLY A 274 -7.67 -19.21 -13.67
C GLY A 274 -6.95 -18.25 -14.63
N SER A 275 -7.27 -18.27 -15.92
CA SER A 275 -6.72 -17.33 -16.91
C SER A 275 -7.32 -15.92 -16.78
N ARG A 276 -6.73 -14.93 -17.45
CA ARG A 276 -7.28 -13.57 -17.55
C ARG A 276 -8.62 -13.59 -18.27
N GLY A 277 -9.61 -12.96 -17.65
CA GLY A 277 -10.89 -12.62 -18.25
C GLY A 277 -10.89 -11.24 -18.90
N ALA A 278 -12.08 -10.75 -19.20
CA ALA A 278 -12.29 -9.41 -19.72
C ALA A 278 -12.22 -8.33 -18.62
N SER A 279 -12.01 -7.08 -19.04
CA SER A 279 -12.21 -5.91 -18.17
C SER A 279 -13.65 -5.89 -17.62
N THR A 280 -13.80 -5.57 -16.34
CA THR A 280 -15.10 -5.38 -15.69
C THR A 280 -15.71 -3.99 -15.96
N GLY A 281 -14.95 -3.11 -16.63
CA GLY A 281 -15.28 -1.69 -16.82
C GLY A 281 -15.22 -0.85 -15.54
N LEU A 282 -14.78 -1.40 -14.40
CA LEU A 282 -14.73 -0.66 -13.13
C LEU A 282 -13.81 0.56 -13.21
N ALA A 283 -12.63 0.41 -13.82
CA ALA A 283 -11.69 1.50 -13.95
C ALA A 283 -12.25 2.66 -14.80
N GLU A 284 -12.94 2.37 -15.90
CA GLU A 284 -13.62 3.36 -16.73
C GLU A 284 -14.71 4.11 -15.94
N ARG A 285 -15.57 3.38 -15.21
CA ARG A 285 -16.62 3.99 -14.38
C ARG A 285 -16.05 4.88 -13.27
N ALA A 286 -14.98 4.44 -12.60
CA ALA A 286 -14.31 5.23 -11.58
C ALA A 286 -13.69 6.50 -12.17
N ARG A 287 -13.05 6.40 -13.33
CA ARG A 287 -12.49 7.55 -14.05
C ARG A 287 -13.56 8.53 -14.52
N ALA A 288 -14.72 8.04 -14.98
CA ALA A 288 -15.86 8.87 -15.32
C ALA A 288 -16.40 9.65 -14.10
N ALA A 289 -16.28 9.08 -12.89
CA ALA A 289 -16.57 9.78 -11.63
C ALA A 289 -15.44 10.74 -11.19
N GLY A 290 -14.32 10.79 -11.93
CA GLY A 290 -13.17 11.63 -11.63
C GLY A 290 -12.23 11.08 -10.55
N LEU A 291 -12.22 9.76 -10.36
CA LEU A 291 -11.34 9.05 -9.44
C LEU A 291 -10.17 8.41 -10.19
N GLY A 292 -8.97 8.45 -9.60
CA GLY A 292 -7.88 7.55 -9.97
C GLY A 292 -8.20 6.10 -9.59
N VAL A 293 -7.47 5.15 -10.17
CA VAL A 293 -7.64 3.71 -9.93
C VAL A 293 -6.27 3.10 -9.69
N HIS A 294 -5.95 2.78 -8.43
CA HIS A 294 -4.63 2.30 -8.02
C HIS A 294 -4.72 0.86 -7.51
N VAL A 295 -4.44 -0.12 -8.38
CA VAL A 295 -4.73 -1.53 -8.08
C VAL A 295 -3.67 -2.15 -7.17
N TRP A 296 -4.10 -3.06 -6.30
CA TRP A 296 -3.23 -3.90 -5.48
C TRP A 296 -3.54 -5.40 -5.67
N THR A 297 -2.61 -6.33 -5.53
CA THR A 297 -1.15 -6.14 -5.55
C THR A 297 -0.57 -6.94 -6.70
N LEU A 298 0.34 -6.31 -7.44
CA LEU A 298 1.11 -6.94 -8.51
C LEU A 298 2.35 -7.61 -7.92
N ARG A 299 2.50 -8.89 -8.25
CA ARG A 299 3.51 -9.79 -7.70
C ARG A 299 4.00 -10.67 -8.84
N ALA A 300 5.31 -10.85 -8.92
CA ALA A 300 5.93 -11.54 -10.04
C ALA A 300 5.72 -13.06 -9.95
N GLU A 301 5.50 -13.59 -8.76
CA GLU A 301 5.37 -15.02 -8.52
C GLU A 301 4.08 -15.57 -9.16
N ASN A 302 4.20 -16.70 -9.86
CA ASN A 302 3.14 -17.42 -10.54
C ASN A 302 1.86 -17.55 -9.70
N GLU A 303 1.98 -17.90 -8.41
CA GLU A 303 0.86 -18.04 -7.47
C GLU A 303 -0.11 -16.85 -7.49
N PHE A 304 0.40 -15.64 -7.74
CA PHE A 304 -0.40 -14.42 -7.76
C PHE A 304 -0.84 -14.00 -9.17
N LEU A 305 -0.35 -14.66 -10.22
CA LEU A 305 -0.63 -14.32 -11.62
C LEU A 305 -1.77 -15.17 -12.19
N PRO A 306 -2.52 -14.65 -13.17
CA PRO A 306 -3.39 -15.43 -14.04
C PRO A 306 -2.67 -16.63 -14.66
N ARG A 307 -3.37 -17.76 -14.80
CA ARG A 307 -2.78 -19.05 -15.21
C ARG A 307 -2.12 -18.98 -16.59
N ASP A 308 -2.66 -18.17 -17.50
CA ASP A 308 -2.10 -17.91 -18.83
C ASP A 308 -0.79 -17.09 -18.81
N LEU A 309 -0.45 -16.50 -17.65
CA LEU A 309 0.78 -15.74 -17.43
C LEU A 309 1.82 -16.51 -16.61
N TRP A 310 1.53 -17.77 -16.26
CA TRP A 310 2.50 -18.60 -15.57
C TRP A 310 3.67 -18.92 -16.48
N ARG A 311 4.89 -18.84 -15.93
CA ARG A 311 6.09 -19.39 -16.56
C ARG A 311 6.51 -20.63 -15.80
N GLY A 312 6.59 -21.78 -16.48
CA GLY A 312 6.78 -23.07 -15.82
C GLY A 312 5.59 -23.47 -14.94
N SER A 313 5.84 -24.35 -13.96
CA SER A 313 4.80 -24.92 -13.08
C SER A 313 4.90 -24.50 -11.61
N GLU A 314 6.03 -23.95 -11.18
CA GLU A 314 6.27 -23.69 -9.76
C GLU A 314 5.59 -22.39 -9.30
N PRO A 315 4.83 -22.40 -8.19
CA PRO A 315 4.13 -21.21 -7.68
C PRO A 315 5.04 -20.01 -7.38
N GLY A 316 6.27 -20.25 -6.93
CA GLY A 316 7.25 -19.20 -6.59
C GLY A 316 8.06 -18.68 -7.78
N MET A 317 7.91 -19.26 -8.97
CA MET A 317 8.66 -18.81 -10.15
C MET A 317 8.11 -17.48 -10.66
N SER A 318 8.98 -16.59 -11.15
CA SER A 318 8.54 -15.34 -11.75
C SER A 318 7.84 -15.59 -13.10
N GLY A 319 6.55 -15.31 -13.15
CA GLY A 319 5.73 -15.37 -14.35
C GLY A 319 5.80 -14.08 -15.18
N ASP A 320 4.82 -13.89 -16.05
CA ASP A 320 4.73 -12.73 -16.94
C ASP A 320 3.89 -11.58 -16.35
N MET A 321 4.45 -10.92 -15.32
CA MET A 321 3.82 -9.77 -14.68
C MET A 321 3.70 -8.55 -15.62
N GLU A 322 4.57 -8.43 -16.63
CA GLU A 322 4.51 -7.35 -17.61
C GLU A 322 3.20 -7.39 -18.41
N SER A 323 2.80 -8.56 -18.90
CA SER A 323 1.53 -8.75 -19.59
C SER A 323 0.31 -8.48 -18.69
N GLU A 324 0.40 -8.76 -17.39
CA GLU A 324 -0.65 -8.38 -16.43
C GLU A 324 -0.76 -6.85 -16.30
N ILE A 325 0.38 -6.17 -16.15
CA ILE A 325 0.46 -4.71 -16.07
C ILE A 325 -0.10 -4.06 -17.33
N CYS A 326 0.30 -4.51 -18.52
CA CYS A 326 -0.21 -3.95 -19.77
C CYS A 326 -1.74 -4.09 -19.87
N ALA A 327 -2.31 -5.25 -19.51
CA ALA A 327 -3.76 -5.45 -19.53
C ALA A 327 -4.49 -4.50 -18.56
N LEU A 328 -3.95 -4.29 -17.36
CA LEU A 328 -4.52 -3.37 -16.37
C LEU A 328 -4.44 -1.91 -16.83
N LEU A 329 -3.30 -1.49 -17.39
CA LEU A 329 -3.13 -0.14 -17.95
C LEU A 329 -4.07 0.11 -19.13
N GLN A 330 -4.28 -0.87 -20.00
CA GLN A 330 -5.26 -0.82 -21.09
C GLN A 330 -6.69 -0.72 -20.56
N ALA A 331 -7.01 -1.38 -19.46
CA ALA A 331 -8.31 -1.26 -18.78
C ALA A 331 -8.51 0.10 -18.08
N GLY A 332 -7.51 0.98 -18.07
CA GLY A 332 -7.62 2.35 -17.55
C GLY A 332 -7.06 2.55 -16.13
N VAL A 333 -6.34 1.57 -15.57
CA VAL A 333 -5.64 1.71 -14.28
C VAL A 333 -4.63 2.87 -14.33
N THR A 334 -4.54 3.63 -13.23
CA THR A 334 -3.66 4.81 -13.11
C THR A 334 -2.62 4.69 -12.00
N GLY A 335 -2.59 3.58 -11.26
CA GLY A 335 -1.59 3.31 -10.23
C GLY A 335 -1.40 1.81 -10.01
N LEU A 336 -0.17 1.41 -9.74
CA LEU A 336 0.26 0.02 -9.69
C LEU A 336 0.99 -0.22 -8.36
N PHE A 337 0.31 -0.84 -7.38
CA PHE A 337 0.98 -1.34 -6.18
C PHE A 337 1.71 -2.64 -6.51
N ALA A 338 3.05 -2.62 -6.42
CA ALA A 338 3.88 -3.74 -6.81
C ALA A 338 4.90 -4.12 -5.73
N ASP A 339 5.03 -5.43 -5.50
CA ASP A 339 6.08 -5.98 -4.63
C ASP A 339 7.46 -5.96 -5.32
N HIS A 340 7.47 -5.86 -6.67
CA HIS A 340 8.67 -5.82 -7.52
C HIS A 340 8.71 -4.48 -8.29
N PRO A 341 9.11 -3.36 -7.65
CA PRO A 341 8.98 -2.02 -8.23
C PRO A 341 9.74 -1.84 -9.55
N ASP A 342 10.94 -2.41 -9.68
CA ASP A 342 11.75 -2.38 -10.89
C ASP A 342 11.03 -2.99 -12.10
N GLN A 343 10.45 -4.17 -11.92
CA GLN A 343 9.68 -4.84 -12.96
C GLN A 343 8.44 -4.04 -13.33
N ALA A 344 7.76 -3.44 -12.35
CA ALA A 344 6.59 -2.61 -12.61
C ALA A 344 6.93 -1.30 -13.35
N VAL A 345 8.07 -0.67 -13.01
CA VAL A 345 8.59 0.52 -13.71
C VAL A 345 8.94 0.17 -15.16
N ALA A 346 9.64 -0.93 -15.38
CA ALA A 346 10.01 -1.40 -16.71
C ALA A 346 8.78 -1.75 -17.55
N ALA A 347 7.85 -2.54 -17.00
CA ALA A 347 6.61 -2.92 -17.66
C ALA A 347 5.77 -1.70 -18.04
N ARG A 348 5.55 -0.76 -17.10
CA ARG A 348 4.85 0.49 -17.40
C ARG A 348 5.48 1.22 -18.60
N ALA A 349 6.80 1.37 -18.60
CA ALA A 349 7.50 2.07 -19.68
C ALA A 349 7.30 1.34 -21.03
N ALA A 350 7.43 0.01 -21.06
CA ALA A 350 7.23 -0.80 -22.26
C ALA A 350 5.78 -0.74 -22.78
N CYS A 351 4.78 -0.89 -21.91
CA CYS A 351 3.37 -0.84 -22.30
C CYS A 351 2.97 0.53 -22.87
N LEU A 352 3.55 1.63 -22.37
CA LEU A 352 3.26 2.98 -22.84
C LEU A 352 3.97 3.32 -24.16
N ALA A 353 5.17 2.79 -24.39
CA ALA A 353 5.89 2.99 -25.65
C ALA A 353 5.20 2.29 -26.84
N ASN A 354 4.43 1.22 -26.58
CA ASN A 354 3.78 0.39 -27.59
C ASN A 354 2.31 0.77 -27.86
N LYS A 355 1.84 1.95 -27.41
CA LYS A 355 0.51 2.44 -27.80
C LYS A 355 0.53 2.92 -29.26
N PRO A 356 -0.37 2.41 -30.11
CA PRO A 356 -0.45 2.80 -31.52
C PRO A 356 -0.85 4.26 -31.73
#